data_AF-A0A966YCN9-F1
#
_entry.id   AF-A0A966YCN9-F1
#
_cell.length_a   1.000
_cell.length_b   1.000
_cell.length_c   1.000
_cell.angle_alpha   90.00
_cell.angle_beta   90.00
_cell.angle_gamma   90.00
#
_symmetry.space_group_name_H-M   'P 1'
#
loop_
_entity.id
_entity.type
_entity.pdbx_description
1 polymer ?
#
loop_
_entity_poly.entity_id
_entity_poly.type
_entity_poly.pdbx_seq_one_letter_code
_entity_poly.pdbx_strand_id
1 'polypeptide(L)'
;MSSPATRIIHSQLSYLLESDTVSLAVTRQGGHLAPVTFGKGGANSISPYYVSPWQDEAHPAMPAAVLTPLRGDFFCLPFGGNGSAFKGEQHPP
;
A
#
# COMPACT_ATOMS: atom_id res chain seq x y z
N MET A 1 4.00 -16.66 -16.49
CA MET A 1 4.32 -15.40 -15.77
C MET A 1 5.07 -15.78 -14.49
N SER A 2 6.25 -15.23 -14.24
CA SER A 2 6.96 -15.45 -12.96
C SER A 2 6.21 -14.75 -11.83
N SER A 3 6.23 -15.29 -10.62
CA SER A 3 5.70 -14.60 -9.44
C SER A 3 6.47 -13.29 -9.21
N PRO A 4 5.78 -12.20 -8.82
CA PRO A 4 6.44 -10.93 -8.51
C PRO A 4 7.35 -11.07 -7.29
N ALA A 5 8.53 -10.43 -7.34
CA ALA A 5 9.48 -10.44 -6.24
C ALA A 5 8.88 -9.75 -5.01
N THR A 6 9.06 -10.35 -3.83
CA THR A 6 8.63 -9.74 -2.57
C THR A 6 9.80 -9.04 -1.88
N ARG A 7 9.58 -7.82 -1.36
CA ARG A 7 10.58 -7.03 -0.62
C ARG A 7 9.95 -6.28 0.55
N ILE A 8 10.73 -5.98 1.57
CA ILE A 8 10.34 -5.02 2.62
C ILE A 8 10.60 -3.61 2.08
N ILE A 9 9.55 -2.78 1.99
CA ILE A 9 9.64 -1.38 1.55
C ILE A 9 8.88 -0.54 2.56
N HIS A 10 9.56 0.40 3.20
CA HIS A 10 9.03 1.23 4.29
C HIS A 10 8.31 0.38 5.35
N SER A 11 9.05 -0.56 5.93
CA SER A 11 8.61 -1.53 6.96
C SER A 11 7.39 -2.39 6.60
N GLN A 12 7.01 -2.47 5.32
CA GLN A 12 5.90 -3.28 4.85
C GLN A 12 6.35 -4.32 3.83
N LEU A 13 5.97 -5.58 4.05
CA LEU A 13 6.15 -6.63 3.05
C LEU A 13 5.30 -6.31 1.81
N SER A 14 5.96 -6.19 0.67
CA SER A 14 5.38 -5.67 -0.56
C SER A 14 5.76 -6.52 -1.77
N TYR A 15 4.84 -6.65 -2.73
CA TYR A 15 5.14 -7.13 -4.07
C TYR A 15 5.70 -5.98 -4.90
N LEU A 16 6.86 -6.19 -5.49
CA LEU A 16 7.50 -5.23 -6.37
C LEU A 16 7.15 -5.56 -7.83
N LEU A 17 6.52 -4.59 -8.51
CA LEU A 17 6.15 -4.65 -9.91
C LEU A 17 7.00 -3.63 -10.67
N GLU A 18 7.72 -4.08 -11.70
CA GLU A 18 8.67 -3.24 -12.41
C GLU A 18 8.61 -3.46 -13.93
N SER A 19 8.83 -2.37 -14.66
CA SER A 19 9.19 -2.34 -16.07
C SER A 19 10.44 -1.47 -16.24
N ASP A 20 10.85 -1.22 -17.49
CA ASP A 20 11.97 -0.33 -17.80
C ASP A 20 11.71 1.12 -17.39
N THR A 21 10.43 1.54 -17.33
CA THR A 21 10.05 2.94 -17.10
C THR A 21 9.27 3.17 -15.81
N VAL A 22 8.72 2.12 -15.19
CA VAL A 22 7.87 2.24 -14.00
C VAL A 22 8.28 1.23 -12.94
N SER A 23 8.27 1.64 -11.67
CA SER A 23 8.29 0.72 -10.52
C SER A 23 7.20 1.07 -9.53
N LEU A 24 6.54 0.06 -8.99
CA LEU A 24 5.46 0.18 -8.01
C LEU A 24 5.63 -0.91 -6.95
N ALA A 25 5.46 -0.52 -5.69
CA ALA A 25 5.31 -1.47 -4.59
C ALA A 25 3.84 -1.58 -4.15
N VAL A 26 3.35 -2.82 -4.05
CA VAL A 26 2.02 -3.15 -3.52
C VAL A 26 2.19 -3.83 -2.17
N THR A 27 1.75 -3.22 -1.08
CA THR A 27 1.81 -3.86 0.24
C THR A 27 0.96 -5.13 0.26
N ARG A 28 1.46 -6.19 0.91
CA ARG A 28 0.67 -7.42 1.13
C ARG A 28 -0.54 -7.14 2.03
N GLN A 29 -0.39 -6.24 2.99
CA GLN A 29 -1.49 -5.77 3.84
C GLN A 29 -2.19 -4.57 3.20
N GLY A 30 -3.49 -4.67 2.97
CA GLY A 30 -4.30 -3.58 2.41
C GLY A 30 -4.11 -3.28 0.92
N GLY A 31 -3.07 -3.81 0.27
CA GLY A 31 -2.86 -3.60 -1.16
C GLY A 31 -2.49 -2.15 -1.53
N HIS A 32 -1.79 -1.44 -0.65
CA HIS A 32 -1.42 -0.04 -0.85
C HIS A 32 -0.33 0.08 -1.92
N LEU A 33 -0.58 0.99 -2.84
CA LEU A 33 0.26 1.35 -3.97
C LEU A 33 1.16 2.50 -3.57
N ALA A 34 2.32 2.21 -3.01
CA ALA A 34 3.39 3.19 -2.82
C ALA A 34 4.71 2.51 -2.39
N PRO A 35 5.87 3.07 -2.77
CA PRO A 35 6.02 4.17 -3.72
C PRO A 35 5.70 3.74 -5.15
N VAL A 36 5.34 4.71 -5.98
CA VAL A 36 5.29 4.57 -7.45
C VAL A 36 6.29 5.53 -8.04
N THR A 37 7.07 5.07 -9.00
CA THR A 37 8.07 5.87 -9.70
C THR A 37 7.86 5.71 -11.20
N PHE A 38 7.64 6.83 -11.89
CA PHE A 38 7.62 6.90 -13.35
C PHE A 38 8.92 7.53 -13.85
N GLY A 39 9.43 7.05 -14.99
CA GLY A 39 10.72 7.49 -15.54
C GLY A 39 11.93 6.90 -14.79
N LYS A 40 11.78 5.67 -14.26
CA LYS A 40 12.82 4.97 -13.48
C LYS A 40 14.19 5.03 -14.18
N GLY A 41 15.21 5.50 -13.46
CA GLY A 41 16.59 5.61 -13.98
C GLY A 41 16.87 6.81 -14.88
N GLY A 42 15.86 7.64 -15.17
CA GLY A 42 16.00 8.89 -15.93
C GLY A 42 16.10 10.14 -15.05
N ALA A 43 16.57 11.24 -15.63
CA ALA A 43 16.71 12.54 -14.94
C ALA A 43 15.36 13.15 -14.49
N ASN A 44 14.25 12.73 -15.09
CA ASN A 44 12.90 13.26 -14.83
C ASN A 44 12.03 12.27 -14.07
N SER A 45 12.62 11.47 -13.18
CA SER A 45 11.89 10.51 -12.36
C SER A 45 10.90 11.24 -11.45
N ILE A 46 9.64 10.80 -11.42
CA ILE A 46 8.60 11.35 -10.56
C ILE A 46 7.96 10.28 -9.69
N SER A 47 7.66 10.63 -8.43
CA SER A 47 6.98 9.75 -7.47
C SER A 47 5.80 10.49 -6.84
N PRO A 48 4.60 10.43 -7.46
CA PRO A 48 3.46 11.29 -7.07
C PRO A 48 2.75 10.82 -5.80
N TYR A 49 2.91 9.55 -5.41
CA TYR A 49 2.21 8.97 -4.28
C TYR A 49 2.99 9.20 -2.98
N TYR A 50 2.31 9.82 -2.02
CA TYR A 50 2.91 10.19 -0.75
C TYR A 50 3.18 8.96 0.11
N VAL A 51 4.39 8.93 0.68
CA VAL A 51 4.81 7.98 1.71
C VAL A 51 5.22 8.83 2.90
N SER A 52 4.58 8.62 4.05
CA SER A 52 4.91 9.42 5.24
C SER A 52 6.34 9.13 5.71
N PRO A 53 7.06 10.13 6.26
CA PRO A 53 8.46 9.96 6.64
C PRO A 53 8.68 9.01 7.83
N TRP A 54 7.65 8.78 8.64
CA TRP A 54 7.68 7.89 9.82
C TRP A 54 7.26 6.44 9.51
N GLN A 55 7.17 6.05 8.23
CA GLN A 55 6.74 4.68 7.86
C GLN A 55 7.65 3.58 8.38
N ASP A 56 8.90 3.91 8.70
CA ASP A 56 9.86 2.97 9.25
C ASP A 56 9.94 2.99 10.78
N GLU A 57 9.10 3.78 11.44
CA GLU A 57 8.99 3.83 12.90
C GLU A 57 8.05 2.74 13.44
N ALA A 58 8.13 2.48 14.75
CA ALA A 58 7.21 1.56 15.41
C ALA A 58 5.79 2.14 15.37
N HIS A 59 4.87 1.42 14.71
CA HIS A 59 3.48 1.86 14.61
C HIS A 59 2.71 1.47 15.87
N PRO A 60 1.89 2.37 16.43
CA PRO A 60 0.93 1.99 17.46
C PRO A 60 -0.09 1.00 16.87
N ALA A 61 -0.77 0.26 17.75
CA ALA A 61 -1.87 -0.59 17.34
C ALA A 61 -2.97 0.26 16.68
N MET A 62 -3.17 0.08 15.38
CA MET A 62 -4.17 0.81 14.61
C MET A 62 -5.56 0.17 14.79
N PRO A 63 -6.65 0.97 14.76
CA PRO A 63 -8.00 0.45 14.93
C PRO A 63 -8.48 -0.44 13.77
N ALA A 64 -7.86 -0.31 12.60
CA ALA A 64 -8.07 -1.17 11.44
C ALA A 64 -6.73 -1.52 10.80
N ALA A 65 -6.55 -2.78 10.40
CA ALA A 65 -5.27 -3.25 9.86
C ALA A 65 -4.87 -2.53 8.56
N VAL A 66 -5.86 -2.11 7.75
CA VAL A 66 -5.61 -1.31 6.54
C VAL A 66 -4.97 0.05 6.84
N LEU A 67 -5.11 0.58 8.06
CA LEU A 67 -4.50 1.86 8.43
C LEU A 67 -3.03 1.76 8.83
N THR A 68 -2.49 0.56 9.06
CA THR A 68 -1.06 0.40 9.41
C THR A 68 -0.14 0.94 8.30
N PRO A 69 -0.31 0.58 7.01
CA PRO A 69 0.61 1.06 5.98
C PRO A 69 0.27 2.47 5.45
N LEU A 70 -0.98 2.92 5.60
CA LEU A 70 -1.60 4.16 5.07
C LEU A 70 -0.67 5.05 4.22
N ARG A 71 -0.52 4.70 2.93
CA ARG A 71 0.40 5.34 1.99
C ARG A 71 -0.13 5.23 0.56
N GLY A 72 0.18 6.23 -0.26
CA GLY A 72 -0.24 6.30 -1.66
C GLY A 72 -1.73 6.07 -1.87
N ASP A 73 -2.04 5.22 -2.85
CA ASP A 73 -3.40 4.83 -3.21
C ASP A 73 -3.69 3.40 -2.75
N PHE A 74 -4.92 3.08 -2.39
CA PHE A 74 -5.31 1.72 -2.00
C PHE A 74 -6.76 1.43 -2.32
N PHE A 75 -7.03 0.15 -2.56
CA PHE A 75 -8.37 -0.29 -2.88
C PHE A 75 -9.22 -0.37 -1.60
N CYS A 76 -10.14 0.57 -1.45
CA CYS A 76 -11.04 0.64 -0.30
C CYS A 76 -12.27 -0.27 -0.54
N LEU A 77 -12.33 -1.43 0.14
CA LEU A 77 -13.52 -2.29 0.18
C LEU A 77 -13.65 -3.02 1.54
N PRO A 78 -14.87 -3.14 2.10
CA PRO A 78 -16.10 -2.48 1.65
C PRO A 78 -16.02 -0.96 1.83
N PHE A 79 -16.65 -0.19 0.93
CA PHE A 79 -16.65 1.27 1.02
C PHE A 79 -17.41 1.73 2.28
N GLY A 80 -16.78 2.61 3.07
CA GLY A 80 -17.44 3.32 4.16
C GLY A 80 -17.28 2.69 5.54
N GLY A 81 -17.97 3.27 6.52
CA GLY A 81 -17.92 2.81 7.91
C GLY A 81 -18.70 1.51 8.07
N ASN A 82 -18.03 0.47 8.54
CA ASN A 82 -18.62 -0.84 8.80
C ASN A 82 -19.05 -0.98 10.29
N GLY A 83 -19.62 0.09 10.84
CA GLY A 83 -20.05 0.15 12.24
C GLY A 83 -21.38 -0.55 12.52
N SER A 84 -22.14 -0.92 11.47
CA SER A 84 -23.42 -1.60 11.57
C SER A 84 -23.44 -2.84 10.67
N ALA A 85 -23.96 -3.95 11.19
CA ALA A 85 -24.07 -5.19 10.42
C ALA A 85 -24.94 -5.02 9.16
N PHE A 86 -24.49 -5.55 8.04
CA PHE A 86 -25.25 -5.61 6.79
C PHE A 86 -25.92 -6.98 6.68
N LYS A 87 -27.26 -7.02 6.70
CA LYS A 87 -28.03 -8.29 6.65
C LYS A 87 -27.60 -9.31 7.73
N GLY A 88 -27.21 -8.82 8.90
CA GLY A 88 -26.72 -9.66 10.01
C GLY A 88 -25.25 -10.07 9.89
N GLU A 89 -24.55 -9.71 8.81
CA GLU A 89 -23.13 -9.92 8.64
C GLU A 89 -22.33 -8.70 9.12
N GLN A 90 -21.33 -8.94 9.97
CA GLN A 90 -20.39 -7.93 10.45
C GLN A 90 -19.04 -8.20 9.79
N HIS A 91 -18.56 -7.26 8.98
CA HIS A 91 -17.23 -7.38 8.37
C HIS A 91 -16.16 -6.79 9.30
N PRO A 92 -14.86 -7.04 9.08
CA PRO A 92 -13.80 -6.25 9.70
C PRO A 92 -13.72 -4.83 9.09
N PRO A 93 -13.21 -3.83 9.84
CA PRO A 93 -12.87 -2.51 9.31
C PRO A 93 -11.56 -2.51 8.51
#